data_AF-A0A3N5QGJ9-F1
#
_entry.id   AF-A0A3N5QGJ9-F1
#
_cell.length_a   1.000
_cell.length_b   1.000
_cell.length_c   1.000
_cell.angle_alpha   90.00
_cell.angle_beta   90.00
_cell.angle_gamma   90.00
#
_symmetry.space_group_name_H-M   'P 1'
#
loop_
_entity.id
_entity.type
_entity.pdbx_description
1 polymer ?
#
loop_
_entity_poly.entity_id
_entity_poly.type
_entity_poly.pdbx_seq_one_letter_code
_entity_poly.pdbx_strand_id
1 'polypeptide(L)' 'EEFGAVDSASVVKDKFTDRSRGFGFVEMPDGNAGSNAIESMNGRSLGGRNLVVNEARPREERPRFDRDRDRGPRY' A
#
# COMPACT_ATOMS: atom_id res chain seq x y z
N GLU A 1 -12.34 20.63 6.58
CA GLU A 1 -11.43 19.66 5.95
C GLU A 1 -10.38 19.29 7.00
N GLU A 2 -10.42 18.07 7.54
CA GLU A 2 -9.91 17.81 8.90
C GLU A 2 -8.50 17.19 8.97
N PHE A 3 -7.87 16.82 7.85
CA PHE A 3 -6.55 16.15 7.90
C PHE A 3 -5.51 16.65 6.88
N GLY A 4 -5.72 17.82 6.28
CA GLY A 4 -4.83 18.40 5.27
C GLY A 4 -5.15 17.92 3.85
N ALA A 5 -4.62 18.64 2.85
CA ALA A 5 -4.80 18.31 1.44
C ALA A 5 -4.16 16.94 1.15
N VAL A 6 -4.94 16.03 0.58
CA VAL A 6 -4.43 14.76 0.06
C VAL A 6 -3.94 15.02 -1.35
N ASP A 7 -2.68 14.73 -1.65
CA ASP A 7 -2.12 14.90 -2.99
C ASP A 7 -2.60 13.78 -3.91
N SER A 8 -2.47 12.52 -3.45
CA SER A 8 -2.91 11.35 -4.20
C SER A 8 -3.38 10.21 -3.29
N ALA A 9 -4.36 9.43 -3.73
CA ALA A 9 -4.82 8.24 -3.01
C ALA A 9 -4.97 7.07 -3.98
N SER A 10 -4.18 6.01 -3.78
CA SER A 10 -4.15 4.80 -4.60
C SER A 10 -4.50 3.57 -3.79
N VAL A 11 -5.64 2.95 -4.09
CA VAL A 11 -6.04 1.67 -3.48
C VAL A 11 -5.45 0.51 -4.28
N VAL A 12 -4.73 -0.39 -3.61
CA VAL A 12 -4.19 -1.58 -4.28
C VAL A 12 -5.28 -2.65 -4.34
N LYS A 13 -5.78 -2.87 -5.55
CA LYS A 13 -6.75 -3.92 -5.87
C LYS A 13 -6.06 -5.08 -6.59
N ASP A 14 -6.57 -6.28 -6.35
CA ASP A 14 -6.16 -7.48 -7.08
C ASP A 14 -6.76 -7.42 -8.49
N LYS A 15 -5.90 -7.43 -9.52
CA LYS A 15 -6.31 -7.27 -10.92
C LYS A 15 -7.04 -8.49 -11.49
N PHE A 16 -6.98 -9.64 -10.83
CA PHE A 16 -7.60 -10.88 -11.28
C PHE A 16 -8.96 -11.12 -10.64
N THR A 17 -9.14 -10.66 -9.40
CA THR A 17 -10.37 -10.87 -8.62
C THR A 17 -11.19 -9.60 -8.39
N ASP A 18 -10.68 -8.44 -8.81
CA ASP A 18 -11.19 -7.09 -8.52
C ASP A 18 -11.41 -6.82 -7.02
N ARG A 19 -10.91 -7.70 -6.14
CA ARG A 19 -10.98 -7.52 -4.70
C ARG A 19 -9.86 -6.60 -4.25
N SER A 20 -10.20 -5.61 -3.46
CA SER A 20 -9.22 -4.81 -2.73
C SER A 20 -8.29 -5.74 -1.94
N ARG A 21 -6.98 -5.55 -2.07
CA ARG A 21 -5.99 -6.33 -1.31
C ARG A 21 -5.95 -5.96 0.18
N GLY A 22 -6.82 -5.06 0.61
CA GLY A 22 -6.93 -4.59 1.99
C GLY A 22 -5.93 -3.50 2.36
N PHE A 23 -5.23 -2.92 1.39
CA PHE A 23 -4.30 -1.81 1.62
C PHE A 23 -4.33 -0.81 0.46
N GLY A 24 -3.95 0.43 0.77
CA GLY A 24 -3.82 1.53 -0.17
C GLY A 24 -2.72 2.47 0.30
N PHE A 25 -2.29 3.34 -0.59
CA PHE A 25 -1.29 4.36 -0.34
C PHE A 25 -1.95 5.72 -0.49
N VAL A 26 -1.62 6.63 0.42
CA VAL A 26 -2.07 8.01 0.40
C VAL A 26 -0.82 8.88 0.45
N GLU A 27 -0.70 9.78 -0.50
CA GLU A 27 0.37 10.75 -0.62
C GLU A 27 -0.13 12.09 -0.09
N MET A 28 0.61 12.62 0.87
CA MET A 28 0.35 13.92 1.49
C MET A 28 1.51 14.85 1.14
N PRO A 29 1.25 16.12 0.78
CA PRO A 29 2.31 17.07 0.45
C PRO A 29 3.14 17.47 1.68
N ASP A 30 2.54 17.40 2.87
CA ASP A 30 3.18 17.71 4.14
C ASP A 30 3.39 16.43 4.96
N GLY A 31 4.65 16.15 5.33
CA GLY A 31 4.98 15.03 6.22
C GLY A 31 4.30 15.14 7.60
N ASN A 32 4.12 16.37 8.11
CA ASN A 32 3.41 16.61 9.37
C ASN A 32 1.91 16.29 9.26
N ALA A 33 1.29 16.58 8.11
CA ALA A 33 -0.09 16.19 7.85
C ALA A 33 -0.23 14.66 7.73
N GLY A 34 0.76 13.99 7.12
CA GLY A 34 0.86 12.54 7.07
C GLY A 34 0.84 11.89 8.46
N SER A 35 1.69 12.36 9.37
CA SER A 35 1.74 11.84 10.75
C SER A 35 0.41 12.05 11.51
N ASN A 36 -0.19 13.24 11.42
CA ASN A 36 -1.48 13.50 12.05
C ASN A 36 -2.62 12.65 11.47
N ALA A 37 -2.61 12.43 10.15
CA ALA A 37 -3.57 11.56 9.47
C ALA A 37 -3.39 10.10 9.90
N ILE A 38 -2.15 9.63 10.06
CA ILE A 38 -1.84 8.31 10.61
C ILE A 38 -2.45 8.18 12.01
N GLU A 39 -2.14 9.09 12.93
CA GLU A 39 -2.64 8.99 14.31
C GLU A 39 -4.16 9.08 14.41
N SER A 40 -4.80 9.91 13.59
CA SER A 40 -6.25 10.16 13.67
C SER A 40 -7.11 9.15 12.91
N MET A 41 -6.54 8.50 11.88
CA MET A 41 -7.25 7.49 11.07
C MET A 41 -6.88 6.06 11.44
N ASN A 42 -5.71 5.82 12.04
CA ASN A 42 -5.32 4.50 12.52
C ASN A 42 -6.29 4.02 13.61
N GLY A 43 -6.91 2.87 13.40
CA GLY A 43 -7.92 2.31 14.31
C GLY A 43 -9.36 2.76 14.03
N ARG A 44 -9.62 3.63 13.04
CA ARG A 44 -11.02 3.93 12.66
C ARG A 44 -11.69 2.70 12.06
N SER A 45 -12.94 2.47 12.43
CA SER A 45 -13.76 1.41 11.83
C SER A 45 -14.36 1.90 10.51
N LEU A 46 -14.09 1.19 9.41
CA LEU A 46 -14.65 1.46 8.09
C LEU A 46 -15.23 0.16 7.52
N GLY A 47 -16.55 0.15 7.27
CA GLY A 47 -17.23 -1.01 6.68
C GLY A 47 -17.11 -2.29 7.50
N GLY A 48 -17.04 -2.19 8.84
CA GLY A 48 -16.92 -3.33 9.74
C GLY A 48 -15.49 -3.88 9.91
N ARG A 49 -14.47 -3.18 9.40
CA ARG A 49 -13.06 -3.48 9.64
C ARG A 49 -12.32 -2.26 10.18
N ASN A 50 -11.41 -2.50 11.12
CA ASN A 50 -10.54 -1.44 11.61
C ASN A 50 -9.46 -1.15 10.57
N LEU A 51 -9.36 0.11 10.18
CA LEU A 51 -8.30 0.61 9.32
C LEU A 51 -6.99 0.65 10.11
N VAL A 52 -5.91 0.24 9.47
CA VAL A 52 -4.57 0.39 9.99
C VAL A 52 -3.84 1.35 9.08
N VAL A 53 -3.47 2.51 9.61
CA VAL A 53 -2.74 3.54 8.87
C VAL A 53 -1.36 3.63 9.51
N ASN A 54 -0.32 3.55 8.70
CA ASN A 54 1.08 3.61 9.13
C ASN A 54 1.90 4.38 8.09
N GLU A 55 3.09 4.81 8.48
CA GLU A 55 4.05 5.41 7.57
C GLU A 55 4.39 4.45 6.42
N ALA A 56 4.19 4.93 5.19
CA ALA A 56 4.41 4.12 4.00
C ALA A 56 5.92 3.92 3.79
N ARG A 57 6.39 2.67 3.92
CA ARG A 57 7.77 2.34 3.56
C ARG A 57 7.88 2.19 2.04
N PRO A 58 8.92 2.76 1.39
CA PRO A 58 9.16 2.52 -0.03
C PRO A 58 9.29 1.03 -0.26
N ARG A 59 8.66 0.55 -1.34
CA ARG A 59 8.72 -0.86 -1.72
C ARG A 59 10.17 -1.21 -2.06
N GLU A 60 10.85 -1.93 -1.18
CA GLU A 60 12.09 -2.60 -1.54
C GLU A 60 11.83 -3.48 -2.76
N GLU A 61 12.62 -3.25 -3.81
CA GLU A 61 12.55 -4.00 -5.04
C GLU A 61 13.01 -5.43 -4.73
N ARG A 62 12.05 -6.30 -4.42
CA ARG A 62 12.34 -7.72 -4.22
C ARG A 62 13.13 -8.20 -5.44
N PRO A 63 14.36 -8.71 -5.27
CA PRO A 63 15.16 -9.16 -6.40
C PRO A 63 14.34 -10.19 -7.15
N ARG A 64 14.13 -9.94 -8.44
CA ARG A 64 13.51 -10.90 -9.34
C ARG A 64 14.44 -12.10 -9.33
N PHE A 65 14.03 -13.16 -8.65
CA PHE A 65 14.81 -14.39 -8.62
C PHE A 65 14.71 -14.96 -10.03
N ASP A 66 15.72 -14.67 -10.85
CA ASP A 66 15.96 -15.25 -12.18
C ASP A 66 15.98 -16.78 -12.05
N ARG A 67 14.79 -17.38 -12.18
CA ARG A 67 14.56 -18.83 -12.16
C ARG A 67 14.67 -19.41 -13.58
N ASP A 68 15.58 -18.86 -14.38
CA ASP A 68 15.89 -19.27 -15.76
C ASP A 68 17.23 -20.03 -15.82
N ARG A 69 17.45 -20.97 -14.89
CA ARG A 69 18.63 -21.87 -14.94
C ARG A 69 18.29 -23.36 -14.90
N ASP A 70 17.07 -23.73 -15.25
CA ASP A 70 16.57 -25.12 -15.21
C ASP A 70 15.97 -25.61 -16.56
N ARG A 71 16.62 -25.37 -17.72
CA ARG A 71 16.14 -26.00 -18.97
C ARG A 71 17.18 -26.34 -20.05
N GLY A 72 17.90 -27.45 -19.83
CA GLY A 72 18.31 -28.42 -20.87
C GLY A 72 19.61 -28.13 -21.65
N PRO A 73 20.19 -29.14 -22.35
CA PRO A 73 19.48 -30.23 -23.01
C PRO A 73 19.74 -31.62 -22.39
N ARG A 74 18.70 -32.45 -22.37
CA ARG A 74 18.87 -33.90 -22.24
C ARG A 74 19.36 -34.42 -23.59
N TYR A 75 20.60 -34.90 -23.61
CA TYR A 75 21.07 -35.87 -24.59
C TYR A 75 21.34 -37.17 -23.85
#